data_AF-W7WP11-F1
#
_entry.id   AF-W7WP11-F1
#
_cell.length_a   1.000
_cell.length_b   1.000
_cell.length_c   1.000
_cell.angle_alpha   90.00
_cell.angle_beta   90.00
_cell.angle_gamma   90.00
#
_symmetry.space_group_name_H-M   'P 1'
#
loop_
_entity.id
_entity.type
_entity.pdbx_description
1 polymer ?
#
loop_
_entity_poly.entity_id
_entity_poly.type
_entity_poly.pdbx_seq_one_letter_code
_entity_poly.pdbx_strand_id
1 'polypeptide(L)'
;MRSLPETSTNNGDGPVNACPTGPAQAAHSRFVQRIRRRYPAELALLPPGVPGREAIGALIDTLQSGGRALPAALRVARQLVIERLAVLDIEAHAPLDTVTLTMSTLAEVTLDRALAQAFADQDARHGIPCKADGRRAAFWVLGMGKLGAVELNVSSDIDLIYVYDEDGQTAGHGNSRAGASISNHEYFSQVARTLYALIGETTEDGNVFRVDLALRPNGNSGPPVVSLAMLEEYFLVQGREWERFAWLKSRVVAPASAMTSGEALPLRDVVIPFVFRRYLDYGVFEGLRQLHRKIRDEAARRAAGRPERANDVKLSRGGIREIEFTVQLLQVVRGGQFPELRTRSTLTALERLVAVGVMKPETAGKLAEAYRFLRRLEHRIQYLDDQQTHLLPTDDADLGGSPARWG
;
A
#
# COMPACT_ATOMS: atom_id res chain seq x y z
N MET A 1 9.44 -22.97 72.62
CA MET A 1 7.97 -22.79 72.71
C MET A 1 7.60 -21.52 71.95
N ARG A 2 7.37 -21.65 70.63
CA ARG A 2 6.61 -20.74 69.76
C ARG A 2 6.67 -21.35 68.35
N SER A 3 5.56 -21.94 67.96
CA SER A 3 5.32 -22.58 66.67
C SER A 3 5.25 -21.52 65.56
N LEU A 4 5.95 -21.76 64.46
CA LEU A 4 5.81 -20.99 63.22
C LEU A 4 4.74 -21.69 62.34
N PRO A 5 3.81 -20.95 61.68
CA PRO A 5 2.74 -21.55 60.92
C PRO A 5 3.17 -21.90 59.49
N GLU A 6 2.59 -22.99 58.99
CA GLU A 6 2.73 -23.54 57.65
C GLU A 6 2.25 -22.55 56.57
N THR A 7 3.05 -22.39 55.53
CA THR A 7 2.70 -21.65 54.32
C THR A 7 1.78 -22.50 53.44
N SER A 8 0.51 -22.12 53.36
CA SER A 8 -0.46 -22.63 52.39
C SER A 8 -0.14 -22.11 50.99
N THR A 9 0.23 -23.00 50.06
CA THR A 9 0.28 -22.72 48.62
C THR A 9 -1.14 -22.62 48.08
N ASN A 10 -1.58 -21.39 47.79
CA ASN A 10 -2.88 -21.15 47.17
C ASN A 10 -2.74 -21.28 45.64
N ASN A 11 -3.20 -22.41 45.10
CA ASN A 11 -3.40 -22.62 43.66
C ASN A 11 -4.58 -21.74 43.22
N GLY A 12 -4.28 -20.55 42.71
CA GLY A 12 -5.25 -19.68 42.05
C GLY A 12 -5.39 -20.03 40.58
N ASP A 13 -6.13 -21.10 40.27
CA ASP A 13 -6.72 -21.30 38.95
C ASP A 13 -7.81 -20.23 38.74
N GLY A 14 -7.40 -19.06 38.25
CA GLY A 14 -8.31 -18.09 37.66
C GLY A 14 -8.79 -18.62 36.31
N PRO A 15 -10.05 -18.37 35.91
CA PRO A 15 -10.55 -18.87 34.64
C PRO A 15 -9.72 -18.23 33.52
N VAL A 16 -8.95 -19.07 32.83
CA VAL A 16 -8.37 -18.73 31.53
C VAL A 16 -9.56 -18.38 30.65
N ASN A 17 -9.70 -17.10 30.30
CA ASN A 17 -10.74 -16.64 29.37
C ASN A 17 -10.61 -17.47 28.09
N ALA A 18 -11.49 -18.46 27.96
CA ALA A 18 -11.58 -19.29 26.78
C ALA A 18 -11.85 -18.39 25.58
N CYS A 19 -11.00 -18.49 24.58
CA CYS A 19 -11.22 -17.88 23.27
C CYS A 19 -12.59 -18.37 22.75
N PRO A 20 -13.51 -17.51 22.32
CA PRO A 20 -14.83 -17.96 21.86
C PRO A 20 -14.66 -18.86 20.62
N THR A 21 -14.95 -20.15 20.77
CA THR A 21 -14.90 -21.19 19.73
C THR A 21 -16.18 -21.23 18.87
N GLY A 22 -16.79 -20.06 18.62
CA GLY A 22 -17.87 -19.92 17.65
C GLY A 22 -17.32 -19.58 16.26
N PRO A 23 -18.00 -19.89 15.15
CA PRO A 23 -17.59 -19.42 13.84
C PRO A 23 -17.56 -17.89 13.88
N ALA A 24 -16.39 -17.32 13.67
CA ALA A 24 -16.14 -15.89 13.62
C ALA A 24 -16.96 -15.30 12.44
N GLN A 25 -17.93 -14.41 12.71
CA GLN A 25 -18.98 -14.09 11.74
C GLN A 25 -18.72 -12.85 10.90
N ALA A 26 -18.00 -11.85 11.43
CA ALA A 26 -17.93 -10.49 10.92
C ALA A 26 -19.28 -10.03 10.34
N ALA A 27 -20.38 -10.40 11.03
CA ALA A 27 -21.73 -10.37 10.49
C ALA A 27 -22.20 -8.97 10.12
N HIS A 28 -21.55 -7.93 10.64
CA HIS A 28 -21.89 -6.55 10.34
C HIS A 28 -21.28 -6.06 9.02
N SER A 29 -20.28 -6.76 8.48
CA SER A 29 -19.74 -6.47 7.14
C SER A 29 -20.62 -7.12 6.07
N ARG A 30 -21.40 -6.28 5.37
CA ARG A 30 -22.15 -6.71 4.18
C ARG A 30 -21.23 -7.27 3.11
N PHE A 31 -20.01 -6.74 3.00
CA PHE A 31 -18.95 -7.30 2.19
C PHE A 31 -18.64 -8.77 2.55
N VAL A 32 -18.32 -9.07 3.81
CA VAL A 32 -18.00 -10.44 4.26
C VAL A 32 -19.17 -11.39 3.98
N GLN A 33 -20.40 -10.99 4.30
CA GLN A 33 -21.59 -11.81 4.02
C GLN A 33 -21.75 -12.14 2.53
N ARG A 34 -21.45 -11.20 1.64
CA ARG A 34 -21.50 -11.41 0.18
C ARG A 34 -20.41 -12.38 -0.28
N ILE A 35 -19.18 -12.24 0.23
CA ILE A 35 -18.08 -13.14 -0.12
C ILE A 35 -18.38 -14.57 0.34
N ARG A 36 -18.85 -14.75 1.58
CA ARG A 36 -19.18 -16.08 2.12
C ARG A 36 -20.31 -16.79 1.37
N ARG A 37 -21.29 -16.04 0.87
CA ARG A 37 -22.36 -16.59 0.02
C ARG A 37 -21.86 -16.96 -1.37
N ARG A 38 -20.93 -16.18 -1.93
CA ARG A 38 -20.45 -16.36 -3.30
C ARG A 38 -19.38 -17.44 -3.43
N TYR A 39 -18.49 -17.57 -2.45
CA TYR A 39 -17.33 -18.46 -2.50
C TYR A 39 -17.24 -19.42 -1.31
N PRO A 40 -18.32 -20.14 -0.93
CA PRO A 40 -18.33 -20.95 0.29
C PRO A 40 -17.29 -22.08 0.24
N ALA A 41 -17.03 -22.66 -0.94
CA ALA A 41 -16.06 -23.73 -1.10
C ALA A 41 -14.61 -23.19 -1.06
N GLU A 42 -14.37 -22.01 -1.65
CA GLU A 42 -13.03 -21.45 -1.76
C GLU A 42 -12.50 -20.84 -0.47
N LEU A 43 -13.36 -20.50 0.50
CA LEU A 43 -12.93 -20.04 1.83
C LEU A 43 -11.98 -21.01 2.52
N ALA A 44 -12.17 -22.32 2.32
CA ALA A 44 -11.34 -23.37 2.90
C ALA A 44 -9.95 -23.49 2.24
N LEU A 45 -9.73 -22.83 1.10
CA LEU A 45 -8.44 -22.85 0.40
C LEU A 45 -7.39 -21.98 1.10
N LEU A 46 -7.81 -21.03 1.94
CA LEU A 46 -6.89 -20.27 2.78
C LEU A 46 -6.63 -20.99 4.11
N PRO A 47 -5.38 -21.32 4.45
CA PRO A 47 -5.05 -21.89 5.75
C PRO A 47 -5.47 -20.96 6.89
N PRO A 48 -5.75 -21.47 8.11
CA PRO A 48 -6.13 -20.66 9.26
C PRO A 48 -5.01 -19.64 9.62
N GLY A 49 -5.40 -18.50 10.20
CA GLY A 49 -4.47 -17.42 10.58
C GLY A 49 -4.29 -16.33 9.50
N VAL A 50 -3.22 -15.55 9.66
CA VAL A 50 -2.87 -14.39 8.81
C VAL A 50 -2.32 -14.88 7.46
N PRO A 51 -2.93 -14.51 6.32
CA PRO A 51 -2.43 -14.91 5.00
C PRO A 51 -1.07 -14.28 4.68
N GLY A 52 0.00 -15.07 4.72
CA GLY A 52 1.33 -14.65 4.27
C GLY A 52 1.49 -14.74 2.74
N ARG A 53 2.64 -14.28 2.23
CA ARG A 53 3.01 -14.32 0.81
C ARG A 53 2.83 -15.71 0.18
N GLU A 54 3.34 -16.74 0.85
CA GLU A 54 3.26 -18.12 0.38
C GLU A 54 1.80 -18.61 0.31
N ALA A 55 1.01 -18.36 1.36
CA ALA A 55 -0.41 -18.74 1.39
C ALA A 55 -1.23 -18.04 0.30
N ILE A 56 -0.96 -16.74 0.06
CA ILE A 56 -1.63 -15.99 -1.02
C ILE A 56 -1.23 -16.55 -2.39
N GLY A 57 0.06 -16.84 -2.60
CA GLY A 57 0.56 -17.47 -3.82
C GLY A 57 -0.09 -18.82 -4.08
N ALA A 58 -0.09 -19.71 -3.08
CA ALA A 58 -0.68 -21.04 -3.16
C ALA A 58 -2.19 -20.99 -3.41
N LEU A 59 -2.90 -20.01 -2.84
CA LEU A 59 -4.31 -19.79 -3.11
C LEU A 59 -4.54 -19.48 -4.60
N ILE A 60 -3.75 -18.57 -5.18
CA ILE A 60 -3.84 -18.20 -6.60
C ILE A 60 -3.56 -19.42 -7.48
N ASP A 61 -2.50 -20.17 -7.19
CA ASP A 61 -2.12 -21.38 -7.94
C ASP A 61 -3.22 -22.46 -7.87
N THR A 62 -3.85 -22.63 -6.71
CA THR A 62 -4.96 -23.58 -6.50
C THR A 62 -6.20 -23.16 -7.29
N LEU A 63 -6.55 -21.87 -7.26
CA LEU A 63 -7.67 -21.33 -8.04
C LEU A 63 -7.44 -21.51 -9.55
N GLN A 64 -6.21 -21.32 -10.03
CA GLN A 64 -5.86 -21.56 -11.43
C GLN A 64 -5.92 -23.04 -11.81
N SER A 65 -5.41 -23.92 -10.95
CA SER A 65 -5.49 -25.37 -11.13
C SER A 65 -6.93 -25.88 -11.14
N GLY A 66 -7.84 -25.19 -10.44
CA GLY A 66 -9.29 -25.40 -10.48
C GLY A 66 -9.98 -24.88 -11.76
N GLY A 67 -9.22 -24.42 -12.76
CA GLY A 67 -9.74 -24.01 -14.07
C GLY A 67 -10.02 -22.50 -14.21
N ARG A 68 -9.73 -21.68 -13.19
CA ARG A 68 -9.89 -20.22 -13.30
C ARG A 68 -8.71 -19.61 -14.07
N ALA A 69 -8.99 -18.76 -15.05
CA ALA A 69 -7.94 -17.95 -15.66
C ALA A 69 -7.30 -17.01 -14.62
N LEU A 70 -6.03 -16.63 -14.83
CA LEU A 70 -5.29 -15.77 -13.90
C LEU A 70 -6.07 -14.50 -13.48
N PRO A 71 -6.71 -13.72 -14.39
CA PRO A 71 -7.44 -12.52 -13.98
C PRO A 71 -8.54 -12.80 -12.95
N ALA A 72 -9.28 -13.89 -13.11
CA ALA A 72 -10.32 -14.31 -12.19
C ALA A 72 -9.73 -14.82 -10.87
N ALA A 73 -8.67 -15.64 -10.94
CA ALA A 73 -7.97 -16.16 -9.76
C ALA A 73 -7.43 -15.04 -8.86
N LEU A 74 -6.82 -13.99 -9.42
CA LEU A 74 -6.32 -12.83 -8.66
C LEU A 74 -7.45 -12.09 -7.93
N ARG A 75 -8.60 -11.90 -8.60
CA ARG A 75 -9.77 -11.21 -8.03
C ARG A 75 -10.39 -12.02 -6.90
N VAL A 76 -10.63 -13.31 -7.12
CA VAL A 76 -11.15 -14.21 -6.09
C VAL A 76 -10.19 -14.30 -4.90
N ALA A 77 -8.88 -14.42 -5.14
CA ALA A 77 -7.88 -14.43 -4.07
C ALA A 77 -7.95 -13.16 -3.21
N ARG A 78 -8.09 -11.98 -3.82
CA ARG A 78 -8.28 -10.72 -3.11
C ARG A 78 -9.53 -10.74 -2.22
N GLN A 79 -10.66 -11.24 -2.73
CA GLN A 79 -11.90 -11.30 -1.95
C GLN A 79 -11.73 -12.17 -0.71
N LEU A 80 -11.11 -13.35 -0.86
CA LEU A 80 -10.93 -14.31 0.23
C LEU A 80 -9.93 -13.79 1.28
N VAL A 81 -8.86 -13.13 0.86
CA VAL A 81 -7.88 -12.54 1.79
C VAL A 81 -8.49 -11.40 2.62
N ILE A 82 -9.30 -10.53 2.00
CA ILE A 82 -9.95 -9.42 2.72
C ILE A 82 -11.06 -9.92 3.64
N GLU A 83 -11.79 -10.96 3.25
CA GLU A 83 -12.72 -11.64 4.16
C GLU A 83 -11.98 -12.15 5.41
N ARG A 84 -10.87 -12.86 5.23
CA ARG A 84 -10.06 -13.33 6.36
C ARG A 84 -9.54 -12.19 7.22
N LEU A 85 -9.06 -11.10 6.60
CA LEU A 85 -8.58 -9.94 7.35
C LEU A 85 -9.70 -9.24 8.12
N ALA A 86 -10.90 -9.12 7.55
CA ALA A 86 -12.04 -8.54 8.25
C ALA A 86 -12.35 -9.30 9.53
N VAL A 87 -12.34 -10.63 9.47
CA VAL A 87 -12.51 -11.51 10.65
C VAL A 87 -11.39 -11.27 11.68
N LEU A 88 -10.13 -11.34 11.24
CA LEU A 88 -8.97 -11.19 12.13
C LEU A 88 -8.92 -9.80 12.79
N ASP A 89 -9.22 -8.76 12.04
CA ASP A 89 -9.16 -7.39 12.53
C ASP A 89 -10.38 -7.06 13.42
N ILE A 90 -11.60 -7.39 13.00
CA ILE A 90 -12.82 -7.03 13.74
C ILE A 90 -12.98 -7.87 15.01
N GLU A 91 -12.75 -9.18 14.93
CA GLU A 91 -13.14 -10.12 15.99
C GLU A 91 -11.93 -10.62 16.80
N ALA A 92 -10.78 -10.80 16.15
CA ALA A 92 -9.56 -11.23 16.83
C ALA A 92 -8.62 -10.07 17.21
N HIS A 93 -9.05 -8.82 16.96
CA HIS A 93 -8.30 -7.60 17.28
C HIS A 93 -6.85 -7.64 16.76
N ALA A 94 -6.66 -8.14 15.54
CA ALA A 94 -5.35 -8.23 14.93
C ALA A 94 -4.63 -6.86 14.95
N PRO A 95 -3.31 -6.83 15.23
CA PRO A 95 -2.54 -5.60 15.16
C PRO A 95 -2.66 -4.90 13.80
N LEU A 96 -2.66 -3.55 13.80
CA LEU A 96 -2.82 -2.75 12.57
C LEU A 96 -1.75 -3.09 11.53
N ASP A 97 -0.51 -3.26 11.97
CA ASP A 97 0.62 -3.64 11.11
C ASP A 97 0.41 -5.00 10.44
N THR A 98 -0.22 -5.96 11.12
CA THR A 98 -0.60 -7.26 10.56
C THR A 98 -1.57 -7.10 9.39
N VAL A 99 -2.59 -6.24 9.55
CA VAL A 99 -3.57 -5.95 8.50
C VAL A 99 -2.91 -5.23 7.32
N THR A 100 -2.14 -4.18 7.58
CA THR A 100 -1.53 -3.38 6.51
C THR A 100 -0.43 -4.13 5.77
N LEU A 101 0.35 -4.97 6.48
CA LEU A 101 1.34 -5.85 5.89
C LEU A 101 0.69 -6.90 5.00
N THR A 102 -0.41 -7.52 5.44
CA THR A 102 -1.13 -8.52 4.63
C THR A 102 -1.70 -7.88 3.37
N MET A 103 -2.33 -6.71 3.47
CA MET A 103 -2.84 -5.98 2.31
C MET A 103 -1.72 -5.59 1.33
N SER A 104 -0.58 -5.13 1.84
CA SER A 104 0.58 -4.79 1.02
C SER A 104 1.17 -6.04 0.36
N THR A 105 1.22 -7.16 1.08
CA THR A 105 1.67 -8.46 0.57
C THR A 105 0.75 -8.99 -0.54
N LEU A 106 -0.57 -8.86 -0.36
CA LEU A 106 -1.54 -9.20 -1.40
C LEU A 106 -1.31 -8.37 -2.67
N ALA A 107 -1.11 -7.05 -2.54
CA ALA A 107 -0.78 -6.19 -3.67
C ALA A 107 0.52 -6.62 -4.36
N GLU A 108 1.58 -6.88 -3.60
CA GLU A 108 2.86 -7.32 -4.17
C GLU A 108 2.76 -8.67 -4.87
N VAL A 109 2.12 -9.67 -4.27
CA VAL A 109 1.95 -11.01 -4.89
C VAL A 109 1.14 -10.92 -6.18
N THR A 110 0.03 -10.17 -6.16
CA THR A 110 -0.83 -10.05 -7.34
C THR A 110 -0.17 -9.24 -8.45
N LEU A 111 0.57 -8.16 -8.12
CA LEU A 111 1.37 -7.40 -9.08
C LEU A 111 2.49 -8.24 -9.69
N ASP A 112 3.17 -9.07 -8.89
CA ASP A 112 4.25 -9.94 -9.36
C ASP A 112 3.74 -10.99 -10.36
N ARG A 113 2.62 -11.65 -10.05
CA ARG A 113 1.94 -12.60 -10.97
C ARG A 113 1.45 -11.91 -12.24
N ALA A 114 0.86 -10.72 -12.12
CA ALA A 114 0.40 -9.95 -13.26
C ALA A 114 1.56 -9.47 -14.16
N LEU A 115 2.68 -9.07 -13.56
CA LEU A 115 3.89 -8.66 -14.28
C LEU A 115 4.50 -9.83 -15.05
N ALA A 116 4.58 -11.01 -14.43
CA ALA A 116 5.06 -12.23 -15.09
C ALA A 116 4.21 -12.59 -16.32
N GLN A 117 2.88 -12.54 -16.20
CA GLN A 117 1.97 -12.76 -17.33
C GLN A 117 2.16 -11.69 -18.42
N ALA A 118 2.25 -10.41 -18.03
CA ALA A 118 2.42 -9.32 -18.97
C ALA A 118 3.74 -9.43 -19.75
N PHE A 119 4.84 -9.84 -19.09
CA PHE A 119 6.08 -10.13 -19.81
C PHE A 119 5.95 -11.34 -20.73
N ALA A 120 5.36 -12.45 -20.29
CA ALA A 120 5.17 -13.61 -21.14
C ALA A 120 4.38 -13.27 -22.43
N ASP A 121 3.30 -12.50 -22.29
CA ASP A 121 2.47 -12.06 -23.41
C ASP A 121 3.23 -11.16 -24.39
N GLN A 122 4.02 -10.20 -23.88
CA GLN A 122 4.74 -9.24 -24.70
C GLN A 122 6.01 -9.85 -25.31
N ASP A 123 6.73 -10.69 -24.57
CA ASP A 123 7.87 -11.46 -25.06
C ASP A 123 7.48 -12.35 -26.23
N ALA A 124 6.35 -13.04 -26.14
CA ALA A 124 5.85 -13.89 -27.23
C ALA A 124 5.52 -13.10 -28.49
N ARG A 125 5.15 -11.82 -28.37
CA ARG A 125 4.77 -10.95 -29.51
C ARG A 125 5.95 -10.21 -30.11
N HIS A 126 6.84 -9.66 -29.28
CA HIS A 126 7.82 -8.67 -29.69
C HIS A 126 9.28 -9.08 -29.41
N GLY A 127 9.49 -10.22 -28.76
CA GLY A 127 10.79 -10.60 -28.20
C GLY A 127 11.10 -9.82 -26.92
N ILE A 128 12.16 -10.23 -26.23
CA ILE A 128 12.56 -9.60 -24.97
C ILE A 128 13.05 -8.16 -25.22
N PRO A 129 12.76 -7.18 -24.34
CA PRO A 129 13.32 -5.84 -24.41
C PRO A 129 14.81 -5.88 -24.05
N CYS A 130 15.67 -5.37 -24.92
CA CYS A 130 17.13 -5.45 -24.74
C CYS A 130 17.74 -4.08 -24.43
N LYS A 131 18.82 -4.11 -23.65
CA LYS A 131 19.77 -3.02 -23.47
C LYS A 131 20.80 -3.00 -24.58
N ALA A 132 21.67 -1.98 -24.60
CA ALA A 132 22.77 -1.90 -25.56
C ALA A 132 23.70 -3.14 -25.52
N ASP A 133 23.84 -3.78 -24.36
CA ASP A 133 24.67 -4.98 -24.16
C ASP A 133 23.94 -6.32 -24.44
N GLY A 134 22.70 -6.26 -24.93
CA GLY A 134 21.89 -7.43 -25.26
C GLY A 134 21.22 -8.13 -24.06
N ARG A 135 21.47 -7.67 -22.83
CA ARG A 135 20.72 -8.17 -21.66
C ARG A 135 19.30 -7.60 -21.66
N ARG A 136 18.38 -8.29 -20.97
CA ARG A 136 17.02 -7.80 -20.74
C ARG A 136 17.05 -6.44 -20.01
N ALA A 137 16.31 -5.46 -20.53
CA ALA A 137 16.03 -4.21 -19.82
C ALA A 137 15.16 -4.48 -18.59
N ALA A 138 15.56 -3.91 -17.44
CA ALA A 138 14.83 -4.06 -16.20
C ALA A 138 13.59 -3.15 -16.19
N PHE A 139 12.53 -3.60 -15.54
CA PHE A 139 11.31 -2.84 -15.36
C PHE A 139 10.81 -3.03 -13.93
N TRP A 140 10.47 -1.91 -13.30
CA TRP A 140 10.07 -1.84 -11.91
C TRP A 140 8.70 -1.20 -11.80
N VAL A 141 7.82 -1.87 -11.06
CA VAL A 141 6.59 -1.31 -10.53
C VAL A 141 6.93 -0.71 -9.17
N LEU A 142 6.80 0.60 -9.04
CA LEU A 142 6.94 1.30 -7.78
C LEU A 142 5.57 1.46 -7.14
N GLY A 143 5.41 0.93 -5.93
CA GLY A 143 4.32 1.30 -5.03
C GLY A 143 4.63 2.64 -4.39
N MET A 144 3.69 3.57 -4.50
CA MET A 144 3.75 4.88 -3.89
C MET A 144 2.87 4.92 -2.63
N GLY A 145 2.92 6.03 -1.90
CA GLY A 145 2.01 6.28 -0.78
C GLY A 145 1.96 5.13 0.24
N LYS A 146 0.75 4.65 0.54
CA LYS A 146 0.55 3.58 1.54
C LYS A 146 1.13 2.24 1.11
N LEU A 147 1.05 1.87 -0.17
CA LEU A 147 1.65 0.61 -0.66
C LEU A 147 3.17 0.63 -0.51
N GLY A 148 3.80 1.72 -0.95
CA GLY A 148 5.25 1.88 -0.84
C GLY A 148 5.76 1.85 0.61
N ALA A 149 4.96 2.38 1.54
CA ALA A 149 5.24 2.35 2.98
C ALA A 149 4.88 1.03 3.70
N VAL A 150 4.30 0.03 3.02
CA VAL A 150 3.79 -1.20 3.65
C VAL A 150 2.66 -0.90 4.67
N GLU A 151 1.90 0.15 4.39
CA GLU A 151 0.83 0.69 5.21
C GLU A 151 -0.51 0.66 4.47
N LEU A 152 -0.70 -0.28 3.52
CA LEU A 152 -1.90 -0.32 2.67
C LEU A 152 -3.18 -0.54 3.48
N ASN A 153 -4.24 0.20 3.10
CA ASN A 153 -5.56 0.07 3.69
C ASN A 153 -6.36 -1.08 3.07
N VAL A 154 -7.45 -1.46 3.73
CA VAL A 154 -8.28 -2.61 3.36
C VAL A 154 -9.15 -2.32 2.13
N SER A 155 -9.53 -1.05 1.90
CA SER A 155 -10.12 -0.60 0.64
C SER A 155 -9.49 0.74 0.22
N SER A 156 -8.40 0.68 -0.55
CA SER A 156 -7.75 1.86 -1.11
C SER A 156 -7.14 1.56 -2.46
N ASP A 157 -6.94 2.63 -3.23
CA ASP A 157 -6.23 2.56 -4.49
C ASP A 157 -4.75 2.20 -4.24
N ILE A 158 -4.14 1.57 -5.23
CA ILE A 158 -2.70 1.42 -5.28
C ILE A 158 -2.13 2.48 -6.23
N ASP A 159 -1.37 3.40 -5.65
CA ASP A 159 -0.65 4.42 -6.38
C ASP A 159 0.60 3.79 -7.01
N LEU A 160 0.70 3.74 -8.34
CA LEU A 160 1.80 3.08 -9.04
C LEU A 160 2.56 4.03 -9.97
N ILE A 161 3.87 3.82 -10.09
CA ILE A 161 4.72 4.40 -11.13
C ILE A 161 5.52 3.27 -11.77
N TYR A 162 5.63 3.29 -13.10
CA TYR A 162 6.36 2.29 -13.87
C TYR A 162 7.65 2.89 -14.42
N VAL A 163 8.79 2.30 -14.07
CA VAL A 163 10.12 2.77 -14.49
C VAL A 163 10.89 1.61 -15.11
N TYR A 164 11.57 1.85 -16.22
CA TYR A 164 12.54 0.91 -16.79
C TYR A 164 13.95 1.50 -16.79
N ASP A 165 14.97 0.64 -16.78
CA ASP A 165 16.35 1.06 -16.57
C ASP A 165 16.96 1.78 -17.77
N GLU A 166 16.77 1.26 -18.99
CA GLU A 166 17.47 1.73 -20.18
C GLU A 166 16.59 1.69 -21.43
N ASP A 167 16.74 2.72 -22.26
CA ASP A 167 16.16 2.75 -23.61
C ASP A 167 16.83 1.71 -24.52
N GLY A 168 16.10 1.27 -25.53
CA GLY A 168 16.55 0.18 -26.39
C GLY A 168 15.43 -0.33 -27.27
N GLN A 169 15.61 -1.53 -27.78
CA GLN A 169 14.68 -2.18 -28.70
C GLN A 169 14.49 -3.64 -28.26
N THR A 170 13.33 -4.19 -28.58
CA THR A 170 13.08 -5.62 -28.39
C THR A 170 13.88 -6.45 -29.39
N ALA A 171 14.20 -7.71 -29.04
CA ALA A 171 14.93 -8.61 -29.92
C ALA A 171 14.18 -8.91 -31.24
N GLY A 172 12.85 -8.74 -31.25
CA GLY A 172 11.98 -9.13 -32.36
C GLY A 172 11.90 -10.65 -32.53
N HIS A 173 11.01 -11.09 -33.41
CA HIS A 173 10.87 -12.50 -33.84
C HIS A 173 11.04 -12.60 -35.36
N GLY A 174 12.27 -12.45 -35.83
CA GLY A 174 12.67 -12.68 -37.23
C GLY A 174 11.94 -11.82 -38.28
N ASN A 175 11.99 -12.26 -39.55
CA ASN A 175 11.54 -11.51 -40.73
C ASN A 175 10.01 -11.35 -40.89
N SER A 176 9.21 -11.58 -39.85
CA SER A 176 7.75 -11.43 -39.93
C SER A 176 7.30 -10.04 -39.48
N ARG A 177 6.36 -9.41 -40.21
CA ARG A 177 5.73 -8.13 -39.79
C ARG A 177 5.01 -8.22 -38.44
N ALA A 178 4.64 -9.43 -38.00
CA ALA A 178 3.95 -9.66 -36.74
C ALA A 178 4.89 -9.72 -35.52
N GLY A 179 6.19 -9.94 -35.74
CA GLY A 179 7.23 -10.00 -34.71
C GLY A 179 8.19 -8.82 -34.75
N ALA A 180 7.74 -7.65 -35.22
CA ALA A 180 8.60 -6.50 -35.42
C ALA A 180 9.22 -6.02 -34.08
N SER A 181 10.50 -5.65 -34.16
CA SER A 181 11.21 -4.94 -33.09
C SER A 181 10.49 -3.63 -32.79
N ILE A 182 10.22 -3.39 -31.52
CA ILE A 182 9.65 -2.13 -31.02
C ILE A 182 10.56 -1.53 -29.95
N SER A 183 10.40 -0.25 -29.66
CA SER A 183 11.18 0.39 -28.61
C SER A 183 10.86 -0.21 -27.22
N ASN A 184 11.83 -0.18 -26.31
CA ASN A 184 11.60 -0.55 -24.92
C ASN A 184 10.46 0.27 -24.31
N HIS A 185 10.37 1.56 -24.65
CA HIS A 185 9.27 2.43 -24.22
C HIS A 185 7.89 1.91 -24.66
N GLU A 186 7.74 1.53 -25.94
CA GLU A 186 6.51 0.95 -26.46
C GLU A 186 6.21 -0.38 -25.78
N TYR A 187 7.18 -1.29 -25.71
CA TYR A 187 7.06 -2.59 -25.06
C TYR A 187 6.55 -2.45 -23.62
N PHE A 188 7.21 -1.61 -22.81
CA PHE A 188 6.82 -1.42 -21.40
C PHE A 188 5.51 -0.66 -21.26
N SER A 189 5.17 0.23 -22.19
CA SER A 189 3.82 0.83 -22.24
C SER A 189 2.75 -0.24 -22.47
N GLN A 190 3.02 -1.27 -23.28
CA GLN A 190 2.11 -2.40 -23.44
C GLN A 190 2.00 -3.24 -22.16
N VAL A 191 3.13 -3.53 -21.50
CA VAL A 191 3.15 -4.19 -20.18
C VAL A 191 2.29 -3.44 -19.18
N ALA A 192 2.42 -2.11 -19.09
CA ALA A 192 1.62 -1.28 -18.18
C ALA A 192 0.11 -1.36 -18.48
N ARG A 193 -0.29 -1.44 -19.75
CA ARG A 193 -1.71 -1.66 -20.13
C ARG A 193 -2.20 -3.04 -19.67
N THR A 194 -1.40 -4.09 -19.87
CA THR A 194 -1.76 -5.44 -19.39
C THR A 194 -1.87 -5.48 -17.87
N LEU A 195 -0.94 -4.83 -17.14
CA LEU A 195 -1.03 -4.71 -15.68
C LEU A 195 -2.35 -4.06 -15.25
N TYR A 196 -2.76 -2.97 -15.90
CA TYR A 196 -4.04 -2.32 -15.61
C TYR A 196 -5.24 -3.25 -15.86
N ALA A 197 -5.25 -4.01 -16.95
CA ALA A 197 -6.32 -4.98 -17.23
C ALA A 197 -6.37 -6.12 -16.17
N LEU A 198 -5.22 -6.65 -15.78
CA LEU A 198 -5.14 -7.75 -14.82
C LEU A 198 -5.54 -7.31 -13.39
N ILE A 199 -5.15 -6.11 -12.98
CA ILE A 199 -5.28 -5.62 -11.60
C ILE A 199 -6.46 -4.67 -11.41
N GLY A 200 -6.59 -3.68 -12.31
CA GLY A 200 -7.47 -2.52 -12.19
C GLY A 200 -8.87 -2.70 -12.76
N GLU A 201 -9.01 -3.51 -13.81
CA GLU A 201 -10.29 -3.67 -14.50
C GLU A 201 -11.33 -4.36 -13.61
N THR A 202 -12.55 -3.82 -13.57
CA THR A 202 -13.66 -4.41 -12.82
C THR A 202 -14.39 -5.43 -13.69
N THR A 203 -14.47 -6.67 -13.21
CA THR A 203 -15.17 -7.78 -13.85
C THR A 203 -16.33 -8.26 -12.96
N GLU A 204 -16.99 -9.36 -13.32
CA GLU A 204 -18.01 -9.99 -12.46
C GLU A 204 -17.46 -10.42 -11.08
N ASP A 205 -16.17 -10.73 -10.97
CA ASP A 205 -15.48 -11.08 -9.72
C ASP A 205 -14.95 -9.83 -8.96
N GLY A 206 -15.21 -8.63 -9.51
CA GLY A 206 -14.68 -7.35 -9.02
C GLY A 206 -13.36 -6.96 -9.68
N ASN A 207 -12.55 -6.17 -8.98
CA ASN A 207 -11.16 -5.88 -9.33
C ASN A 207 -10.22 -6.41 -8.23
N VAL A 208 -8.92 -6.43 -8.51
CA VAL A 208 -7.92 -6.76 -7.48
C VAL A 208 -7.68 -5.50 -6.64
N PHE A 209 -7.25 -4.43 -7.30
CA PHE A 209 -7.09 -3.11 -6.71
C PHE A 209 -7.48 -2.04 -7.71
N ARG A 210 -8.04 -0.93 -7.25
CA ARG A 210 -8.14 0.29 -8.06
C ARG A 210 -6.74 0.85 -8.25
N VAL A 211 -6.34 1.15 -9.48
CA VAL A 211 -4.99 1.61 -9.82
C VAL A 211 -5.01 3.11 -10.08
N ASP A 212 -4.18 3.87 -9.37
CA ASP A 212 -3.95 5.29 -9.63
C ASP A 212 -2.53 5.51 -10.17
N LEU A 213 -2.43 6.18 -11.31
CA LEU A 213 -1.18 6.52 -12.00
C LEU A 213 -0.89 8.03 -11.95
N ALA A 214 -1.66 8.83 -11.21
CA ALA A 214 -1.58 10.29 -11.21
C ALA A 214 -0.27 10.84 -10.60
N LEU A 215 0.48 10.03 -9.85
CA LEU A 215 1.75 10.43 -9.24
C LEU A 215 2.97 10.27 -10.17
N ARG A 216 2.79 9.74 -11.39
CA ARG A 216 3.87 9.64 -12.37
C ARG A 216 4.33 11.03 -12.86
N PRO A 217 5.56 11.17 -13.39
CA PRO A 217 6.02 12.42 -13.97
C PRO A 217 5.02 13.02 -14.97
N ASN A 218 4.74 14.31 -14.85
CA ASN A 218 3.70 15.03 -15.62
C ASN A 218 2.24 14.57 -15.36
N GLY A 219 2.00 13.78 -14.33
CA GLY A 219 0.69 13.30 -13.91
C GLY A 219 -0.07 12.60 -15.04
N ASN A 220 -1.38 12.88 -15.16
CA ASN A 220 -2.24 12.25 -16.16
C ASN A 220 -1.88 12.56 -17.61
N SER A 221 -1.12 13.63 -17.85
CA SER A 221 -0.64 14.00 -19.18
C SER A 221 0.71 13.36 -19.54
N GLY A 222 1.37 12.72 -18.56
CA GLY A 222 2.63 12.03 -18.77
C GLY A 222 2.47 10.63 -19.37
N PRO A 223 3.56 10.09 -19.95
CA PRO A 223 3.57 8.73 -20.49
C PRO A 223 3.27 7.71 -19.37
N PRO A 224 2.71 6.53 -19.71
CA PRO A 224 2.36 5.52 -18.71
C PRO A 224 3.60 4.91 -18.04
N VAL A 225 4.73 4.91 -18.73
CA VAL A 225 6.03 4.43 -18.25
C VAL A 225 7.10 5.47 -18.54
N VAL A 226 8.16 5.50 -17.74
CA VAL A 226 9.31 6.40 -17.95
C VAL A 226 10.62 5.62 -17.88
N SER A 227 11.62 6.00 -18.69
CA SER A 227 12.98 5.50 -18.49
C SER A 227 13.59 6.14 -17.24
N LEU A 228 14.61 5.50 -16.68
CA LEU A 228 15.34 6.04 -15.55
C LEU A 228 15.99 7.40 -15.89
N ALA A 229 16.49 7.54 -17.11
CA ALA A 229 17.05 8.81 -17.62
C ALA A 229 15.99 9.92 -17.69
N MET A 230 14.79 9.62 -18.21
CA MET A 230 13.67 10.58 -18.23
C MET A 230 13.25 11.00 -16.82
N LEU A 231 13.24 10.06 -15.87
CA LEU A 231 12.90 10.34 -14.48
C LEU A 231 13.93 11.25 -13.81
N GLU A 232 15.21 10.99 -14.03
CA GLU A 232 16.31 11.82 -13.53
C GLU A 232 16.22 13.25 -14.06
N GLU A 233 16.06 13.42 -15.37
CA GLU A 233 15.88 14.72 -16.00
C GLU A 233 14.65 15.45 -15.43
N TYR A 234 13.53 14.74 -15.26
CA TYR A 234 12.32 15.31 -14.69
C TYR A 234 12.55 15.86 -13.28
N PHE A 235 13.20 15.09 -12.40
CA PHE A 235 13.52 15.53 -11.04
C PHE A 235 14.45 16.74 -11.00
N LEU A 236 15.42 16.80 -11.92
CA LEU A 236 16.38 17.91 -12.00
C LEU A 236 15.73 19.21 -12.49
N VAL A 237 14.88 19.13 -13.51
CA VAL A 237 14.37 20.32 -14.22
C VAL A 237 12.99 20.76 -13.73
N GLN A 238 12.11 19.82 -13.38
CA GLN A 238 10.68 20.08 -13.18
C GLN A 238 10.14 19.63 -11.82
N GLY A 239 10.92 18.86 -11.05
CA GLY A 239 10.50 18.24 -9.81
C GLY A 239 10.02 19.24 -8.75
N ARG A 240 8.76 19.10 -8.33
CA ARG A 240 8.07 20.02 -7.40
C ARG A 240 8.25 19.59 -5.96
N GLU A 241 8.15 20.56 -5.04
CA GLU A 241 8.31 20.31 -3.59
C GLU A 241 7.35 19.26 -3.02
N TRP A 242 6.11 19.24 -3.48
CA TRP A 242 5.12 18.26 -3.01
C TRP A 242 5.43 16.83 -3.49
N GLU A 243 6.11 16.67 -4.64
CA GLU A 243 6.44 15.35 -5.19
C GLU A 243 7.48 14.64 -4.30
N ARG A 244 8.31 15.39 -3.57
CA ARG A 244 9.25 14.82 -2.59
C ARG A 244 8.53 14.01 -1.52
N PHE A 245 7.34 14.43 -1.10
CA PHE A 245 6.52 13.71 -0.12
C PHE A 245 5.97 12.40 -0.70
N ALA A 246 5.53 12.41 -1.96
CA ALA A 246 5.07 11.22 -2.64
C ALA A 246 6.21 10.21 -2.82
N TRP A 247 7.35 10.68 -3.33
CA TRP A 247 8.54 9.87 -3.58
C TRP A 247 9.26 9.40 -2.30
N LEU A 248 9.08 10.07 -1.15
CA LEU A 248 9.57 9.59 0.14
C LEU A 248 9.07 8.18 0.46
N LYS A 249 7.82 7.88 0.10
CA LYS A 249 7.21 6.57 0.33
C LYS A 249 7.44 5.57 -0.81
N SER A 250 8.12 5.93 -1.90
CA SER A 250 8.25 5.05 -3.08
C SER A 250 9.09 3.80 -2.81
N ARG A 251 8.63 2.64 -3.28
CA ARG A 251 9.32 1.35 -3.12
C ARG A 251 9.02 0.45 -4.31
N VAL A 252 10.02 -0.29 -4.79
CA VAL A 252 9.79 -1.35 -5.78
C VAL A 252 8.94 -2.45 -5.15
N VAL A 253 7.82 -2.78 -5.78
CA VAL A 253 6.86 -3.81 -5.33
C VAL A 253 6.76 -4.99 -6.30
N ALA A 254 7.15 -4.80 -7.56
CA ALA A 254 7.32 -5.87 -8.54
C ALA A 254 8.43 -5.50 -9.55
N PRO A 255 9.21 -6.47 -10.05
CA PRO A 255 9.21 -7.88 -9.65
C PRO A 255 9.76 -8.06 -8.23
N ALA A 256 9.34 -9.12 -7.54
CA ALA A 256 9.78 -9.40 -6.17
C ALA A 256 11.31 -9.60 -6.08
N SER A 257 11.94 -10.12 -7.13
CA SER A 257 13.39 -10.29 -7.22
C SER A 257 14.16 -8.97 -7.08
N ALA A 258 13.63 -7.87 -7.63
CA ALA A 258 14.28 -6.56 -7.59
C ALA A 258 14.35 -5.96 -6.17
N MET A 259 13.56 -6.47 -5.23
CA MET A 259 13.58 -6.03 -3.83
C MET A 259 14.83 -6.49 -3.09
N THR A 260 15.48 -7.58 -3.52
CA THR A 260 16.64 -8.19 -2.86
C THR A 260 17.88 -8.29 -3.74
N SER A 261 17.74 -8.27 -5.07
CA SER A 261 18.84 -8.47 -6.02
C SER A 261 19.81 -7.29 -6.12
N GLY A 262 19.39 -6.09 -5.71
CA GLY A 262 20.14 -4.85 -5.92
C GLY A 262 20.01 -4.27 -7.34
N GLU A 263 19.23 -4.89 -8.23
CA GLU A 263 19.00 -4.37 -9.59
C GLU A 263 18.39 -2.97 -9.61
N ALA A 264 17.59 -2.63 -8.59
CA ALA A 264 16.96 -1.32 -8.44
C ALA A 264 17.86 -0.26 -7.74
N LEU A 265 19.16 -0.53 -7.54
CA LEU A 265 20.09 0.46 -6.96
C LEU A 265 20.17 1.77 -7.79
N PRO A 266 20.24 1.74 -9.13
CA PRO A 266 20.27 2.98 -9.92
C PRO A 266 19.03 3.86 -9.70
N LEU A 267 17.84 3.26 -9.55
CA LEU A 267 16.61 3.98 -9.20
C LEU A 267 16.72 4.68 -7.84
N ARG A 268 17.35 4.03 -6.86
CA ARG A 268 17.60 4.61 -5.54
C ARG A 268 18.52 5.83 -5.63
N ASP A 269 19.53 5.78 -6.50
CA ASP A 269 20.50 6.87 -6.69
C ASP A 269 19.87 8.11 -7.34
N VAL A 270 18.80 7.94 -8.14
CA VAL A 270 17.99 9.04 -8.67
C VAL A 270 16.99 9.59 -7.64
N VAL A 271 16.31 8.72 -6.90
CA VAL A 271 15.22 9.12 -5.99
C VAL A 271 15.73 9.77 -4.70
N ILE A 272 16.79 9.24 -4.08
CA ILE A 272 17.26 9.73 -2.76
C ILE A 272 17.69 11.21 -2.82
N PRO A 273 18.51 11.66 -3.79
CA PRO A 273 18.92 13.07 -3.87
C PRO A 273 17.75 14.02 -4.14
N PHE A 274 16.74 13.55 -4.89
CA PHE A 274 15.53 14.32 -5.15
C PHE A 274 14.71 14.55 -3.86
N VAL A 275 14.48 13.49 -3.09
CA VAL A 275 13.65 13.53 -1.87
C VAL A 275 14.39 14.21 -0.71
N PHE A 276 15.65 13.83 -0.46
CA PHE A 276 16.40 14.19 0.75
C PHE A 276 17.58 15.10 0.44
N ARG A 277 17.29 16.36 0.10
CA ARG A 277 18.34 17.37 -0.15
C ARG A 277 19.15 17.64 1.12
N ARG A 278 20.48 17.68 0.99
CA ARG A 278 21.40 18.00 2.09
C ARG A 278 21.28 19.47 2.55
N TYR A 279 21.00 20.35 1.59
CA TYR A 279 20.81 21.79 1.82
C TYR A 279 19.46 22.21 1.26
N LEU A 280 18.67 22.89 2.10
CA LEU A 280 17.38 23.45 1.76
C LEU A 280 17.52 24.96 1.74
N ASP A 281 17.27 25.54 0.58
CA ASP A 281 17.25 26.99 0.39
C ASP A 281 15.92 27.59 0.90
N TYR A 282 15.86 28.93 0.95
CA TYR A 282 14.67 29.65 1.39
C TYR A 282 13.43 29.34 0.53
N GLY A 283 13.61 29.10 -0.77
CA GLY A 283 12.54 28.77 -1.69
C GLY A 283 11.86 27.46 -1.33
N VAL A 284 12.64 26.44 -0.96
CA VAL A 284 12.09 25.16 -0.47
C VAL A 284 11.26 25.36 0.79
N PHE A 285 11.77 26.06 1.80
CA PHE A 285 11.02 26.31 3.04
C PHE A 285 9.70 27.05 2.79
N GLU A 286 9.70 28.02 1.89
CA GLU A 286 8.47 28.74 1.54
C GLU A 286 7.48 27.84 0.79
N GLY A 287 7.95 27.01 -0.14
CA GLY A 287 7.13 25.97 -0.80
C GLY A 287 6.48 25.01 0.20
N LEU A 288 7.24 24.57 1.21
CA LEU A 288 6.75 23.70 2.29
C LEU A 288 5.69 24.39 3.15
N ARG A 289 5.88 25.68 3.49
CA ARG A 289 4.88 26.47 4.23
C ARG A 289 3.59 26.65 3.43
N GLN A 290 3.70 26.92 2.13
CA GLN A 290 2.54 27.04 1.25
C GLN A 290 1.77 25.72 1.15
N LEU A 291 2.47 24.59 1.04
CA LEU A 291 1.84 23.27 1.02
C LEU A 291 1.08 22.98 2.33
N HIS A 292 1.70 23.23 3.48
CA HIS A 292 1.05 23.06 4.79
C HIS A 292 -0.21 23.94 4.91
N ARG A 293 -0.13 25.20 4.47
CA ARG A 293 -1.28 26.12 4.48
C ARG A 293 -2.42 25.61 3.59
N LYS A 294 -2.11 25.18 2.36
CA LYS A 294 -3.09 24.61 1.43
C LYS A 294 -3.83 23.42 2.04
N ILE A 295 -3.12 22.49 2.68
CA ILE A 295 -3.72 21.32 3.35
C ILE A 295 -4.69 21.77 4.45
N ARG A 296 -4.27 22.73 5.28
CA ARG A 296 -5.12 23.26 6.37
C ARG A 296 -6.36 23.99 5.86
N ASP A 297 -6.20 24.83 4.83
CA ASP A 297 -7.29 25.59 4.23
C ASP A 297 -8.29 24.67 3.52
N GLU A 298 -7.80 23.57 2.93
CA GLU A 298 -8.64 22.54 2.32
C GLU A 298 -9.47 21.79 3.36
N ALA A 299 -8.86 21.39 4.49
CA ALA A 299 -9.55 20.79 5.63
C ALA A 299 -10.62 21.75 6.22
N ALA A 300 -10.26 23.02 6.43
CA ALA A 300 -11.18 24.04 6.96
C ALA A 300 -12.37 24.30 6.03
N ARG A 301 -12.13 24.46 4.71
CA ARG A 301 -13.21 24.66 3.72
C ARG A 301 -14.17 23.48 3.65
N ARG A 302 -13.65 22.24 3.74
CA ARG A 302 -14.52 21.05 3.75
C ARG A 302 -15.40 20.98 4.99
N ALA A 303 -14.87 21.36 6.15
CA ALA A 303 -15.62 21.40 7.41
C ALA A 303 -16.69 22.51 7.42
N ALA A 304 -16.38 23.70 6.89
CA ALA A 304 -17.29 24.85 6.93
C ALA A 304 -18.53 24.71 6.03
N GLY A 305 -18.46 23.91 4.96
CA GLY A 305 -19.54 23.80 3.97
C GLY A 305 -20.53 22.65 4.18
N ARG A 306 -20.17 21.62 4.99
CA ARG A 306 -21.00 20.41 5.22
C ARG A 306 -20.62 19.76 6.57
N PRO A 307 -21.46 19.85 7.63
CA PRO A 307 -21.16 19.27 8.94
C PRO A 307 -20.80 17.78 8.90
N GLU A 308 -21.42 17.02 8.00
CA GLU A 308 -21.15 15.59 7.78
C GLU A 308 -19.71 15.30 7.32
N ARG A 309 -19.01 16.28 6.71
CA ARG A 309 -17.59 16.17 6.35
C ARG A 309 -16.65 16.39 7.53
N ALA A 310 -17.13 16.88 8.68
CA ALA A 310 -16.36 16.89 9.91
C ALA A 310 -16.10 15.46 10.44
N ASN A 311 -16.87 14.47 9.95
CA ASN A 311 -16.71 13.06 10.27
C ASN A 311 -15.74 12.32 9.32
N ASP A 312 -14.93 13.04 8.54
CA ASP A 312 -13.91 12.44 7.66
C ASP A 312 -12.62 12.16 8.45
N VAL A 313 -12.30 10.89 8.70
CA VAL A 313 -11.15 10.51 9.54
C VAL A 313 -9.79 10.83 8.91
N LYS A 314 -9.75 11.12 7.61
CA LYS A 314 -8.50 11.35 6.87
C LYS A 314 -8.26 12.81 6.55
N LEU A 315 -9.30 13.52 6.10
CA LEU A 315 -9.21 14.87 5.52
C LEU A 315 -9.63 15.99 6.48
N SER A 316 -10.31 15.64 7.59
CA SER A 316 -10.65 16.62 8.62
C SER A 316 -9.40 17.07 9.41
N ARG A 317 -9.56 18.15 10.17
CA ARG A 317 -8.52 18.65 11.08
C ARG A 317 -8.18 17.58 12.12
N GLY A 318 -6.90 17.30 12.32
CA GLY A 318 -6.42 16.21 13.19
C GLY A 318 -6.53 14.82 12.56
N GLY A 319 -6.97 14.72 11.29
CA GLY A 319 -7.11 13.46 10.59
C GLY A 319 -5.77 12.84 10.16
N ILE A 320 -5.85 11.64 9.58
CA ILE A 320 -4.70 10.82 9.17
C ILE A 320 -3.71 11.61 8.31
N ARG A 321 -4.22 12.42 7.35
CA ARG A 321 -3.37 13.18 6.42
C ARG A 321 -2.50 14.22 7.14
N GLU A 322 -3.01 14.87 8.19
CA GLU A 322 -2.22 15.86 8.94
C GLU A 322 -1.08 15.21 9.74
N ILE A 323 -1.33 14.02 10.31
CA ILE A 323 -0.28 13.24 10.99
C ILE A 323 0.79 12.81 9.99
N GLU A 324 0.38 12.19 8.87
CA GLU A 324 1.31 11.75 7.81
C GLU A 324 2.14 12.92 7.27
N PHE A 325 1.51 14.06 7.01
CA PHE A 325 2.18 15.25 6.52
C PHE A 325 3.18 15.82 7.54
N THR A 326 2.82 15.87 8.82
CA THR A 326 3.70 16.38 9.88
C THR A 326 4.97 15.54 9.99
N VAL A 327 4.82 14.22 9.98
CA VAL A 327 5.96 13.28 10.05
C VAL A 327 6.82 13.37 8.80
N GLN A 328 6.21 13.32 7.61
CA GLN A 328 6.95 13.40 6.34
C GLN A 328 7.66 14.75 6.17
N LEU A 329 7.05 15.86 6.61
CA LEU A 329 7.68 17.18 6.56
C LEU A 329 9.00 17.18 7.33
N LEU A 330 9.02 16.61 8.54
CA LEU A 330 10.25 16.51 9.32
C LEU A 330 11.27 15.60 8.65
N GLN A 331 10.84 14.51 8.01
CA GLN A 331 11.72 13.62 7.26
C GLN A 331 12.31 14.29 6.00
N VAL A 332 11.52 15.03 5.23
CA VAL A 332 12.00 15.76 4.04
C VAL A 332 12.98 16.86 4.47
N VAL A 333 12.68 17.57 5.56
CA VAL A 333 13.53 18.67 6.05
C VAL A 333 14.85 18.17 6.66
N ARG A 334 14.82 17.04 7.38
CA ARG A 334 15.97 16.56 8.18
C ARG A 334 16.65 15.32 7.61
N GLY A 335 16.00 14.55 6.75
CA GLY A 335 16.50 13.28 6.22
C GLY A 335 17.72 13.43 5.30
N GLY A 336 17.97 14.62 4.75
CA GLY A 336 19.23 14.93 4.07
C GLY A 336 20.44 14.93 5.01
N GLN A 337 20.25 15.37 6.26
CA GLN A 337 21.27 15.48 7.30
C GLN A 337 21.34 14.22 8.19
N PHE A 338 20.19 13.59 8.44
CA PHE A 338 20.04 12.42 9.28
C PHE A 338 19.49 11.26 8.44
N PRO A 339 20.35 10.46 7.76
CA PRO A 339 19.91 9.33 6.95
C PRO A 339 19.09 8.31 7.72
N GLU A 340 19.23 8.24 9.05
CA GLU A 340 18.45 7.38 9.94
C GLU A 340 16.95 7.72 9.87
N LEU A 341 16.57 8.94 9.50
CA LEU A 341 15.18 9.34 9.30
C LEU A 341 14.55 8.81 8.01
N ARG A 342 15.34 8.23 7.10
CA ARG A 342 14.87 7.73 5.80
C ARG A 342 14.18 6.38 5.95
N THR A 343 12.95 6.41 6.44
CA THR A 343 12.01 5.29 6.44
C THR A 343 10.71 5.71 5.77
N ARG A 344 9.95 4.73 5.29
CA ARG A 344 8.67 4.95 4.63
C ARG A 344 7.50 4.86 5.61
N SER A 345 7.63 4.04 6.64
CA SER A 345 6.57 3.88 7.65
C SER A 345 6.47 5.12 8.53
N THR A 346 5.24 5.58 8.71
CA THR A 346 4.87 6.72 9.54
C THR A 346 5.19 6.45 11.01
N LEU A 347 4.88 5.24 11.51
CA LEU A 347 5.12 4.87 12.91
C LEU A 347 6.62 4.73 13.20
N THR A 348 7.37 4.04 12.33
CA THR A 348 8.83 3.96 12.46
C THR A 348 9.51 5.32 12.34
N ALA A 349 8.97 6.23 11.52
CA ALA A 349 9.49 7.58 11.40
C ALA A 349 9.31 8.38 12.70
N LEU A 350 8.18 8.23 13.40
CA LEU A 350 7.98 8.85 14.73
C LEU A 350 9.03 8.39 15.74
N GLU A 351 9.32 7.10 15.80
CA GLU A 351 10.37 6.54 16.66
C GLU A 351 11.75 7.13 16.32
N ARG A 352 12.09 7.19 15.04
CA ARG A 352 13.37 7.75 14.56
C ARG A 352 13.49 9.25 14.82
N LEU A 353 12.39 10.00 14.70
CA LEU A 353 12.36 11.44 15.01
C LEU A 353 12.63 11.72 16.49
N VAL A 354 12.19 10.84 17.38
CA VAL A 354 12.54 10.90 18.81
C VAL A 354 14.01 10.58 19.02
N ALA A 355 14.52 9.51 18.38
CA ALA A 355 15.90 9.06 18.55
C ALA A 355 16.92 10.14 18.16
N VAL A 356 16.64 10.96 17.14
CA VAL A 356 17.51 12.07 16.71
C VAL A 356 17.20 13.42 17.40
N GLY A 357 16.28 13.44 18.37
CA GLY A 357 15.95 14.64 19.15
C GLY A 357 15.14 15.71 18.40
N VAL A 358 14.53 15.37 17.24
CA VAL A 358 13.71 16.31 16.45
C VAL A 358 12.27 16.39 16.97
N MET A 359 11.80 15.37 17.68
CA MET A 359 10.47 15.34 18.31
C MET A 359 10.55 14.86 19.76
N LYS A 360 9.77 15.48 20.65
CA LYS A 360 9.64 15.02 22.04
C LYS A 360 8.98 13.65 22.09
N PRO A 361 9.43 12.71 22.96
CA PRO A 361 8.83 11.38 23.10
C PRO A 361 7.31 11.42 23.33
N GLU A 362 6.84 12.32 24.20
CA GLU A 362 5.42 12.48 24.51
C GLU A 362 4.58 12.86 23.28
N THR A 363 5.09 13.78 22.45
CA THR A 363 4.41 14.20 21.22
C THR A 363 4.35 13.06 20.21
N ALA A 364 5.46 12.34 20.04
CA ALA A 364 5.52 11.18 19.14
C ALA A 364 4.56 10.06 19.58
N GLY A 365 4.50 9.78 20.89
CA GLY A 365 3.57 8.81 21.46
C GLY A 365 2.11 9.16 21.16
N LYS A 366 1.70 10.40 21.43
CA LYS A 366 0.34 10.89 21.14
C LYS A 366 -0.01 10.80 19.65
N LEU A 367 0.93 11.15 18.76
CA LEU A 367 0.71 11.02 17.30
C LEU A 367 0.60 9.56 16.88
N ALA A 368 1.40 8.66 17.45
CA ALA A 368 1.36 7.23 17.12
C ALA A 368 0.05 6.59 17.58
N GLU A 369 -0.44 6.91 18.78
CA GLU A 369 -1.74 6.47 19.29
C GLU A 369 -2.89 6.98 18.42
N ALA A 370 -2.92 8.28 18.12
CA ALA A 370 -3.92 8.88 17.25
C ALA A 370 -3.90 8.26 15.85
N TYR A 371 -2.71 8.02 15.29
CA TYR A 371 -2.57 7.37 13.97
C TYR A 371 -3.16 5.96 13.98
N ARG A 372 -2.81 5.13 14.98
CA ARG A 372 -3.34 3.77 15.08
C ARG A 372 -4.86 3.75 15.23
N PHE A 373 -5.40 4.61 16.09
CA PHE A 373 -6.84 4.76 16.29
C PHE A 373 -7.55 5.14 14.99
N LEU A 374 -7.11 6.21 14.33
CA LEU A 374 -7.75 6.69 13.09
C LEU A 374 -7.64 5.66 11.94
N ARG A 375 -6.52 4.94 11.82
CA ARG A 375 -6.34 3.90 10.80
C ARG A 375 -7.24 2.68 11.04
N ARG A 376 -7.40 2.25 12.29
CA ARG A 376 -8.36 1.19 12.64
C ARG A 376 -9.78 1.62 12.33
N LEU A 377 -10.15 2.83 12.74
CA LEU A 377 -11.45 3.42 12.45
C LEU A 377 -11.72 3.48 10.94
N GLU A 378 -10.74 3.92 10.15
CA GLU A 378 -10.79 3.92 8.68
C GLU A 378 -11.02 2.51 8.12
N HIS A 379 -10.38 1.47 8.66
CA HIS A 379 -10.59 0.09 8.21
C HIS A 379 -12.00 -0.41 8.53
N ARG A 380 -12.53 -0.12 9.72
CA ARG A 380 -13.90 -0.49 10.11
C ARG A 380 -14.93 0.10 9.14
N ILE A 381 -14.78 1.38 8.81
CA ILE A 381 -15.62 2.08 7.82
C ILE A 381 -15.56 1.37 6.46
N GLN A 382 -14.35 1.02 6.01
CA GLN A 382 -14.14 0.42 4.70
C GLN A 382 -14.67 -1.01 4.59
N TYR A 383 -14.55 -1.82 5.66
CA TYR A 383 -15.00 -3.21 5.69
C TYR A 383 -16.51 -3.37 5.53
N LEU A 384 -17.33 -2.35 5.82
CA LEU A 384 -18.79 -2.46 5.71
C LEU A 384 -19.21 -2.95 4.32
N ASP A 385 -18.74 -2.27 3.27
CA ASP A 385 -19.12 -2.53 1.89
C ASP A 385 -17.94 -2.69 0.94
N ASP A 386 -16.71 -2.69 1.46
CA ASP A 386 -15.48 -2.60 0.67
C ASP A 386 -15.46 -1.33 -0.22
N GLN A 387 -15.75 -0.21 0.43
CA GLN A 387 -15.81 1.10 -0.20
C GLN A 387 -14.62 1.96 0.22
N GLN A 388 -14.13 2.76 -0.72
CA GLN A 388 -13.12 3.79 -0.46
C GLN A 388 -13.76 5.03 0.16
N THR A 389 -14.21 4.87 1.40
CA THR A 389 -14.76 5.98 2.18
C THR A 389 -13.90 6.24 3.41
N HIS A 390 -13.89 7.51 3.80
CA HIS A 390 -13.26 8.02 5.02
C HIS A 390 -14.30 8.66 5.94
N LEU A 391 -15.57 8.67 5.53
CA LEU A 391 -16.67 9.26 6.28
C LEU A 391 -17.22 8.21 7.24
N LEU A 392 -17.44 8.61 8.49
CA LEU A 392 -18.21 7.79 9.42
C LEU A 392 -19.61 7.53 8.85
N PRO A 393 -20.16 6.31 9.02
CA PRO A 393 -21.54 6.03 8.68
C PRO A 393 -22.51 6.99 9.39
N THR A 394 -23.58 7.38 8.72
CA THR A 394 -24.64 8.21 9.30
C THR A 394 -25.83 7.41 9.79
N ASP A 395 -25.95 6.14 9.38
CA ASP A 395 -27.00 5.24 9.82
C ASP A 395 -26.65 4.65 11.19
N ASP A 396 -27.56 4.79 12.16
CA ASP A 396 -27.41 4.28 13.52
C ASP A 396 -27.18 2.76 13.55
N ALA A 397 -27.70 2.01 12.58
CA ALA A 397 -27.47 0.57 12.46
C ALA A 397 -26.00 0.25 12.11
N ASP A 398 -25.38 1.08 11.27
CA ASP A 398 -23.97 0.95 10.88
C ASP A 398 -23.02 1.53 11.95
N LEU A 399 -23.51 2.45 12.80
CA LEU A 399 -22.84 2.94 14.00
C LEU A 399 -22.94 1.99 15.21
N GLY A 400 -23.83 0.99 15.13
CA GLY A 400 -24.47 0.27 16.22
C GLY A 400 -23.67 0.05 17.52
N GLY A 401 -24.08 0.74 18.59
CA GLY A 401 -24.40 0.17 19.90
C GLY A 401 -23.32 -0.01 20.97
N SER A 402 -22.02 -0.08 20.65
CA SER A 402 -20.99 -0.19 21.70
C SER A 402 -19.70 0.55 21.33
N PRO A 403 -19.21 1.48 22.18
CA PRO A 403 -17.93 2.17 21.99
C PRO A 403 -16.74 1.21 21.81
N ALA A 404 -16.84 -0.03 22.31
CA ALA A 404 -15.82 -1.07 22.15
C ALA A 404 -15.65 -1.58 20.70
N ARG A 405 -16.56 -1.21 19.78
CA ARG A 405 -16.52 -1.59 18.36
C ARG A 405 -15.62 -0.69 17.50
N TRP A 406 -15.29 0.49 18.01
CA TRP A 406 -14.56 1.55 17.30
C TRP A 406 -13.22 1.92 17.98
N GLY A 407 -12.90 1.31 19.13
CA GLY A 407 -11.71 1.60 19.96
C GLY A 407 -10.55 0.64 19.76
#